data_AF-A0AAE0ASH9-F1
#
_entry.id   AF-A0AAE0ASH9-F1
#
_cell.length_a   1.000
_cell.length_b   1.000
_cell.length_c   1.000
_cell.angle_alpha   90.00
_cell.angle_beta   90.00
_cell.angle_gamma   90.00
#
_symmetry.space_group_name_H-M   'P 1'
#
loop_
_entity.id
_entity.type
_entity.pdbx_description
1 polymer ?
#
loop_
_entity_poly.entity_id
_entity_poly.type
_entity_poly.pdbx_seq_one_letter_code
_entity_poly.pdbx_strand_id
1 'polypeptide(L)' 'MYAAGEFKLEGSEKETVYGMAQCTRDLSDGDCKTCLDGLIGDFPSCCDGKQGGRVVTGSCNIRYEIYPFVKA' A
#
# COMPACT_ATOMS: atom_id res chain seq x y z
N MET A 1 10.12 -7.76 -4.87
CA MET A 1 9.00 -8.09 -5.79
C MET A 1 7.83 -7.20 -5.38
N TYR A 2 6.94 -6.78 -6.28
CA TYR A 2 5.78 -5.96 -5.90
C TYR A 2 4.49 -6.51 -6.46
N ALA A 3 3.39 -6.25 -5.75
CA ALA A 3 2.03 -6.44 -6.21
C ALA A 3 1.35 -5.07 -6.27
N ALA A 4 0.50 -4.88 -7.26
CA ALA A 4 -0.32 -3.69 -7.43
C ALA A 4 -1.78 -4.09 -7.62
N GLY A 5 -2.70 -3.23 -7.20
CA GLY A 5 -4.12 -3.45 -7.34
C GLY A 5 -4.89 -2.13 -7.33
N GLU A 6 -6.14 -2.20 -7.76
CA GLU A 6 -7.07 -1.08 -7.71
C GLU A 6 -8.37 -1.52 -7.00
N PHE A 7 -8.97 -0.60 -6.26
CA PHE A 7 -10.20 -0.81 -5.53
C PHE A 7 -11.14 0.39 -5.73
N LYS A 8 -12.37 0.14 -6.17
CA LYS A 8 -13.38 1.20 -6.32
C LYS A 8 -14.11 1.39 -5.01
N LEU A 9 -14.16 2.62 -4.50
CA LEU A 9 -14.89 2.93 -3.28
C LEU A 9 -16.40 2.90 -3.54
N GLU A 10 -17.13 2.11 -2.77
CA GLU A 10 -18.60 2.06 -2.85
C GLU A 10 -19.19 3.40 -2.40
N GLY A 11 -20.13 3.94 -3.18
CA GLY A 11 -20.75 5.25 -2.92
C GLY A 11 -20.02 6.45 -3.54
N SER A 12 -18.84 6.26 -4.13
CA SER A 12 -18.13 7.28 -4.90
C SER A 12 -17.96 6.82 -6.36
N GLU A 13 -18.78 7.35 -7.28
CA GLU A 13 -18.73 6.94 -8.70
C GLU A 13 -17.40 7.26 -9.41
N LYS A 14 -16.52 8.06 -8.79
CA LYS A 14 -15.27 8.56 -9.39
C LYS A 14 -14.01 8.25 -8.58
N GLU A 15 -14.11 7.60 -7.43
CA GLU A 15 -12.94 7.40 -6.56
C GLU A 15 -12.48 5.93 -6.63
N THR A 16 -11.44 5.71 -7.42
CA THR A 16 -10.68 4.45 -7.44
C THR A 16 -9.39 4.66 -6.64
N VAL A 17 -9.14 3.78 -5.68
CA VAL A 17 -7.91 3.72 -4.92
C VAL A 17 -6.96 2.76 -5.62
N TYR A 18 -5.76 3.23 -5.93
CA TYR A 18 -4.68 2.44 -6.48
C TYR A 18 -3.71 2.12 -5.35
N GLY A 19 -3.28 0.86 -5.26
CA GLY A 19 -2.40 0.38 -4.19
C GLY A 19 -1.21 -0.40 -4.73
N MET A 20 -0.10 -0.34 -4.02
CA MET A 20 1.08 -1.17 -4.25
C MET A 20 1.68 -1.62 -2.93
N ALA A 21 2.09 -2.88 -2.88
CA ALA A 21 2.86 -3.48 -1.81
C ALA A 21 4.15 -4.09 -2.36
N GLN A 22 5.27 -3.84 -1.69
CA GLN A 22 6.58 -4.33 -2.11
C GLN A 22 7.39 -4.79 -0.91
N CYS A 23 8.08 -5.91 -1.08
CA CYS A 23 9.12 -6.40 -0.20
C CYS A 23 10.45 -6.52 -0.95
N THR A 24 11.56 -6.37 -0.23
CA THR A 24 12.89 -6.70 -0.72
C THR A 24 12.99 -8.21 -0.97
N ARG A 25 13.90 -8.61 -1.86
CA ARG A 25 13.94 -9.99 -2.40
C ARG A 25 14.51 -11.01 -1.43
N ASP A 26 15.13 -10.56 -0.35
CA ASP A 26 15.77 -11.34 0.69
C ASP A 26 14.79 -11.84 1.76
N LEU A 27 13.56 -11.29 1.82
CA LEU A 27 12.54 -11.75 2.75
C LEU A 27 11.85 -13.03 2.27
N SER A 28 11.54 -13.92 3.23
CA SER A 28 10.59 -15.01 3.01
C SER A 28 9.17 -14.44 2.85
N ASP A 29 8.24 -15.25 2.33
CA ASP A 29 6.84 -14.85 2.19
C ASP A 29 6.20 -14.49 3.55
N GLY A 30 6.56 -15.22 4.61
CA GLY A 30 6.07 -14.97 5.97
C GLY A 30 6.61 -13.68 6.57
N ASP A 31 7.90 -13.40 6.37
CA ASP A 31 8.52 -12.16 6.85
C ASP A 31 8.01 -10.95 6.06
N CYS A 32 7.82 -11.10 4.74
CA CYS A 32 7.21 -10.08 3.90
C CYS A 32 5.80 -9.74 4.39
N LYS A 33 4.95 -10.75 4.64
CA LYS A 33 3.62 -10.52 5.20
C LYS A 33 3.68 -9.81 6.54
N THR A 34 4.51 -10.28 7.47
CA THR A 34 4.66 -9.68 8.81
C THR A 34 5.07 -8.21 8.74
N CYS A 35 6.01 -7.90 7.84
CA CYS A 35 6.50 -6.54 7.65
C CYS A 35 5.45 -5.62 7.01
N LEU A 36 4.70 -6.11 6.02
CA LEU A 36 3.58 -5.38 5.42
C LEU A 36 2.45 -5.16 6.43
N ASP A 37 2.10 -6.16 7.25
CA ASP A 37 1.09 -6.04 8.31
C ASP A 37 1.48 -4.95 9.34
N GLY A 38 2.77 -4.86 9.68
CA GLY A 38 3.31 -3.78 10.51
C GLY A 38 3.09 -2.40 9.88
N LEU A 39 3.41 -2.24 8.59
CA LEU A 39 3.18 -0.98 7.89
C LEU A 39 1.71 -0.60 7.78
N ILE A 40 0.80 -1.59 7.64
CA ILE A 40 -0.64 -1.35 7.67
C ILE A 40 -1.06 -0.74 9.01
N GLY A 41 -0.49 -1.22 10.13
CA GLY A 41 -0.73 -0.71 11.47
C GLY A 41 -0.29 0.74 11.69
N ASP A 42 0.66 1.25 10.89
CA ASP A 42 1.18 2.61 11.00
C ASP A 42 0.31 3.64 10.25
N PHE A 43 -0.54 3.21 9.30
CA PHE A 43 -1.36 4.12 8.50
C PHE A 43 -2.27 5.06 9.30
N PRO A 44 -2.96 4.62 10.37
CA PRO A 44 -3.76 5.51 11.20
C PRO A 44 -2.95 6.68 11.79
N SER A 45 -1.66 6.48 12.06
CA SER A 45 -0.79 7.53 12.59
C SER A 45 -0.21 8.44 11.50
N CYS A 46 0.10 7.89 10.32
CA CYS A 46 0.75 8.67 9.25
C CYS A 46 -0.24 9.46 8.39
N CYS A 47 -1.41 8.89 8.13
CA CYS A 47 -2.15 9.17 6.90
C CYS A 47 -3.68 9.12 7.09
N ASP A 48 -4.18 9.08 8.32
CA ASP A 48 -5.63 9.07 8.58
C ASP A 48 -6.31 10.32 7.98
N GLY A 49 -7.47 10.09 7.35
CA GLY A 49 -8.21 11.10 6.60
C GLY A 49 -7.53 11.65 5.34
N LYS A 50 -6.39 11.10 4.89
CA LYS A 50 -5.71 11.52 3.66
C LYS A 50 -6.13 10.70 2.45
N GLN A 51 -6.23 11.37 1.30
CA GLN A 51 -6.54 10.74 0.01
C GLN A 51 -5.45 9.79 -0.51
N GLY A 52 -4.23 9.91 0.01
CA GLY A 52 -3.10 9.07 -0.35
C GLY A 52 -2.17 8.91 0.85
N GLY A 53 -1.40 7.83 0.85
CA GLY A 53 -0.51 7.50 1.95
C GLY A 53 0.61 6.58 1.50
N ARG A 54 1.78 6.74 2.13
CA ARG A 54 2.93 5.86 1.93
C ARG A 54 3.64 5.63 3.25
N VAL A 55 3.88 4.37 3.57
CA VAL A 55 4.76 3.96 4.67
C VAL A 55 5.84 3.05 4.11
N VAL A 56 7.09 3.29 4.51
CA VAL A 56 8.26 2.60 3.96
C VAL A 56 9.28 2.33 5.05
N THR A 57 9.87 1.14 5.01
CA THR A 57 11.03 0.74 5.82
C THR A 57 12.16 0.31 4.89
N GLY A 58 13.27 -0.17 5.48
CA GLY A 58 14.36 -0.75 4.69
C GLY A 58 13.95 -1.99 3.89
N SER A 59 12.92 -2.73 4.33
CA SER A 59 12.55 -4.01 3.72
C SER A 59 11.19 -4.01 3.02
N CYS A 60 10.28 -3.08 3.36
CA CYS A 60 8.90 -3.12 2.86
C CYS A 60 8.36 -1.72 2.56
N ASN A 61 7.39 -1.65 1.65
CA ASN A 61 6.81 -0.39 1.19
C ASN A 61 5.33 -0.62 0.83
N ILE A 62 4.44 0.20 1.38
CA ILE A 62 3.04 0.26 0.99
C ILE A 62 2.73 1.69 0.55
N ARG A 63 2.06 1.82 -0.58
CA ARG A 63 1.55 3.11 -1.07
C ARG A 63 0.15 2.96 -1.62
N TYR A 64 -0.73 3.89 -1.28
CA TYR A 64 -2.01 4.06 -1.94
C TYR A 64 -2.22 5.51 -2.38
N GLU A 65 -2.97 5.70 -3.47
CA GLU A 65 -3.32 6.99 -4.04
C GLU A 65 -4.70 6.91 -4.71
N ILE A 66 -5.34 8.06 -4.95
CA ILE A 66 -6.57 8.17 -5.77
C ILE A 66 -6.29 8.39 -7.27
N TYR A 67 -5.04 8.18 -7.70
CA TYR A 67 -4.61 8.26 -9.10
C TYR A 67 -3.65 7.11 -9.41
N PRO A 68 -3.60 6.62 -10.67
CA PRO A 68 -2.67 5.57 -11.04
C PRO A 68 -1.22 6.06 -10.95
N PHE A 69 -0.39 5.35 -10.18
CA PHE A 69 1.04 5.68 -10.01
C PHE A 69 1.99 4.51 -10.29
N VAL A 70 1.44 3.30 -10.44
CA VAL A 70 2.14 2.11 -10.90
C VAL A 70 1.65 1.79 -12.31
N LYS A 71 2.58 1.42 -13.19
CA LYS A 71 2.20 0.78 -14.45
C LYS A 71 1.82 -0.65 -14.13
N ALA A 72 0.56 -1.00 -14.39
CA ALA A 72 0.10 -2.38 -14.39
C ALA A 72 0.75 -3.16 -15.55
#